data_AF-A0A484ZSL2-F1
#
_entry.id   AF-A0A484ZSL2-F1
#
_cell.length_a   1.000
_cell.length_b   1.000
_cell.length_c   1.000
_cell.angle_alpha   90.00
_cell.angle_beta   90.00
_cell.angle_gamma   90.00
#
_symmetry.space_group_name_H-M   'P 1'
#
loop_
_entity.id
_entity.type
_entity.pdbx_description
1 polymer ?
#
loop_
_entity_poly.entity_id
_entity_poly.type
_entity_poly.pdbx_seq_one_letter_code
_entity_poly.pdbx_strand_id
1 'polypeptide(L)' 'MTSVNITTTAEMVKTAPNAKFLWRFLAIKRSDLKSVPCRQSVEAHTEKEARKILAPHYILSFAARLPVRGVSHA' A
#
# COMPACT_ATOMS: atom_id res chain seq x y z
N MET A 1 4.46 -33.26 -17.74
CA MET A 1 3.46 -33.60 -16.72
C MET A 1 3.22 -32.37 -15.88
N THR A 2 2.09 -31.73 -16.15
CA THR A 2 1.58 -30.51 -15.53
C THR A 2 1.21 -30.78 -14.08
N SER A 3 1.59 -29.90 -13.16
CA SER A 3 0.77 -29.58 -12.00
C SER A 3 0.89 -28.09 -11.70
N VAL A 4 -0.20 -27.39 -12.00
CA VAL A 4 -0.44 -25.99 -11.67
C VAL A 4 -1.03 -25.98 -10.28
N ASN A 5 -0.33 -25.39 -9.32
CA ASN A 5 -0.77 -25.33 -7.93
C ASN A 5 -1.56 -24.03 -7.73
N ILE A 6 -2.81 -24.00 -8.20
CA ILE A 6 -3.75 -22.92 -7.90
C ILE A 6 -4.44 -23.24 -6.56
N THR A 7 -3.81 -22.82 -5.48
CA THR A 7 -4.45 -22.80 -4.15
C THR A 7 -4.91 -21.37 -3.88
N THR A 8 -6.05 -21.02 -4.47
CA THR A 8 -6.88 -19.90 -4.03
C THR A 8 -7.59 -20.32 -2.75
N THR A 9 -7.07 -19.88 -1.60
CA THR A 9 -7.82 -19.93 -0.34
C THR A 9 -7.69 -18.57 0.33
N ALA A 10 -8.84 -17.99 0.67
CA ALA A 10 -8.97 -16.74 1.37
C ALA A 10 -8.56 -16.91 2.83
N GLU A 11 -7.27 -17.13 3.10
CA GLU A 11 -6.76 -17.28 4.47
C GLU A 11 -5.40 -16.61 4.61
N MET A 12 -5.39 -15.56 5.43
CA MET A 12 -4.22 -15.04 6.14
C MET A 12 -2.96 -14.93 5.30
N VAL A 13 -2.77 -13.77 4.63
CA VAL A 13 -1.48 -13.37 4.07
C VAL A 13 -0.46 -13.36 5.21
N LYS A 14 0.19 -14.51 5.44
CA LYS A 14 1.48 -14.60 6.12
C LYS A 14 2.39 -13.70 5.29
N THR A 15 2.50 -12.48 5.76
CA THR A 15 3.36 -11.48 5.16
C THR A 15 4.75 -12.07 5.27
N ALA A 16 5.32 -12.50 4.13
CA ALA A 16 6.71 -12.91 4.12
C ALA A 16 7.50 -11.77 4.79
N PRO A 17 8.43 -12.06 5.72
CA PRO A 17 9.04 -11.05 6.59
C PRO A 17 9.71 -9.89 5.84
N ASN A 18 9.98 -10.06 4.53
CA ASN A 18 10.58 -9.07 3.64
C ASN A 18 9.67 -8.63 2.48
N ALA A 19 8.37 -8.91 2.52
CA ALA A 19 7.46 -8.45 1.47
C ALA A 19 7.30 -6.93 1.53
N LYS A 20 7.45 -6.26 0.38
CA LYS A 20 7.08 -4.85 0.21
C LYS A 20 5.67 -4.77 -0.34
N PHE A 21 4.91 -3.81 0.16
CA PHE A 21 3.59 -3.46 -0.34
C PHE A 21 3.57 -2.02 -0.77
N LEU A 22 2.70 -1.70 -1.73
CA LEU A 22 2.35 -0.33 -2.04
C LEU A 22 1.28 0.13 -1.05
N TRP A 23 1.68 0.97 -0.11
CA TRP A 23 0.80 1.58 0.88
C TRP A 23 0.21 2.85 0.31
N ARG A 24 -1.11 2.91 0.24
CA ARG A 24 -1.86 4.01 -0.35
C ARG A 24 -2.61 4.77 0.72
N PHE A 25 -2.50 6.09 0.66
CA PHE A 25 -3.16 7.02 1.56
C PHE A 25 -3.90 8.08 0.75
N LEU A 26 -5.03 8.52 1.28
CA LEU A 26 -5.56 9.83 0.96
C LEU A 26 -4.80 10.85 1.81
N ALA A 27 -4.27 11.89 1.16
CA ALA A 27 -3.32 12.80 1.76
C ALA A 27 -3.70 14.25 1.48
N ILE A 28 -3.61 15.10 2.50
CA ILE A 28 -3.80 16.55 2.42
C ILE A 28 -2.45 17.20 2.76
N LYS A 29 -1.97 18.13 1.93
CA LYS A 29 -0.67 18.78 2.15
C LYS A 29 -0.77 19.76 3.30
N ARG A 30 0.15 19.67 4.27
CA ARG A 30 0.17 20.56 5.44
C ARG A 30 0.54 22.00 5.08
N SER A 31 1.42 22.18 4.10
CA SER A 31 1.92 23.48 3.69
C SER A 31 0.95 24.27 2.79
N ASP A 32 -0.11 23.63 2.31
CA ASP A 32 -1.06 24.22 1.37
C ASP A 32 -2.47 24.16 1.95
N LEU A 33 -2.92 25.31 2.46
CA LEU A 33 -4.25 25.48 3.06
C LEU A 33 -5.40 25.27 2.06
N LYS A 34 -5.12 25.31 0.75
CA LYS A 34 -6.11 25.05 -0.29
C LYS A 34 -5.92 23.66 -0.92
N SER A 35 -5.11 22.80 -0.32
CA SER A 35 -4.82 21.49 -0.90
C SER A 35 -6.06 20.61 -0.91
N VAL A 36 -6.38 20.12 -2.11
CA VAL A 36 -7.42 19.12 -2.31
C VAL A 36 -6.85 17.76 -1.89
N PRO A 37 -7.65 16.89 -1.25
CA PRO A 37 -7.22 15.53 -0.94
C PRO A 37 -6.67 14.83 -2.19
N CYS A 38 -5.46 14.29 -2.07
CA CYS A 38 -4.75 13.64 -3.17
C CYS A 38 -4.33 12.23 -2.76
N ARG A 39 -4.17 11.35 -3.75
CA ARG A 39 -3.71 9.99 -3.50
C ARG A 39 -2.20 9.95 -3.46
N GLN A 40 -1.64 9.49 -2.35
CA GLN A 40 -0.20 9.23 -2.21
C GLN A 40 0.04 7.74 -2.03
N SER A 41 1.13 7.23 -2.60
CA SER A 41 1.48 5.82 -2.50
C SER A 41 2.99 5.68 -2.31
N VAL A 42 3.39 4.74 -1.46
CA VAL A 42 4.79 4.48 -1.11
C VAL A 42 4.98 2.99 -0.89
N GLU A 43 6.10 2.46 -1.38
CA GLU A 43 6.49 1.09 -1.08
C GLU A 43 7.15 1.01 0.29
N ALA A 44 6.61 0.14 1.16
CA ALA A 44 7.19 -0.12 2.46
C ALA A 44 6.85 -1.53 2.94
N HIS A 45 7.58 -2.02 3.94
CA HIS A 45 7.29 -3.31 4.55
C HIS A 45 6.10 -3.21 5.50
N THR A 46 5.95 -2.07 6.18
CA THR A 46 4.87 -1.85 7.15
C THR A 46 4.13 -0.53 6.89
N GLU A 47 2.90 -0.46 7.39
CA GLU A 47 2.08 0.76 7.35
C GLU A 47 2.76 1.91 8.09
N LYS A 48 3.40 1.60 9.22
CA LYS A 48 4.08 2.57 10.08
C LYS A 48 5.26 3.23 9.38
N GLU A 49 6.07 2.46 8.65
CA GLU A 49 7.16 2.98 7.82
C GLU A 49 6.62 3.88 6.70
N ALA A 50 5.61 3.41 5.96
CA ALA A 50 4.96 4.19 4.91
C ALA A 50 4.42 5.53 5.45
N ARG A 51 3.74 5.50 6.59
CA ARG A 51 3.24 6.69 7.28
C ARG A 51 4.37 7.62 7.68
N LYS A 52 5.48 7.10 8.23
CA LYS A 52 6.64 7.90 8.64
C LYS A 52 7.25 8.67 7.46
N ILE A 53 7.25 8.08 6.26
CA ILE A 53 7.76 8.72 5.03
C ILE A 53 6.87 9.92 4.63
N LEU A 54 5.55 9.79 4.74
CA LEU A 54 4.60 10.79 4.23
C LEU A 54 4.12 11.82 5.29
N ALA A 55 4.09 11.46 6.57
CA ALA A 55 3.59 12.28 7.66
C ALA A 55 4.26 13.66 7.83
N PRO A 56 5.55 13.87 7.49
CA PRO A 56 6.18 15.19 7.55
C PRO A 56 5.49 16.24 6.68
N HIS A 57 4.92 15.82 5.53
CA HIS A 57 4.36 16.73 4.54
C HIS A 57 2.83 16.68 4.47
N TYR A 58 2.23 15.58 4.92
CA TYR A 58 0.82 15.31 4.73
C TYR A 58 0.09 14.97 6.04
N ILE A 59 -1.21 15.28 6.05
CA ILE A 59 -2.18 14.62 6.92
C ILE A 59 -2.71 13.42 6.14
N LEU A 60 -2.74 12.25 6.76
CA LEU A 60 -2.95 10.97 6.07
C LEU A 60 -4.18 10.22 6.60
N SER A 61 -4.99 9.72 5.68
CA SER A 61 -6.01 8.71 5.91
C SER A 61 -5.64 7.45 5.13
N PHE A 62 -5.62 6.29 5.80
CA PHE A 62 -5.27 5.03 5.16
C PHE A 62 -6.32 4.63 4.13
N ALA A 63 -5.89 4.25 2.92
CA ALA A 63 -6.79 3.91 1.83
C ALA A 63 -6.64 2.46 1.38
N ALA A 64 -5.41 1.93 1.22
CA ALA A 64 -5.20 0.53 0.84
C ALA A 64 -3.77 0.03 1.07
N ARG A 65 -3.62 -1.30 1.13
CA ARG A 65 -2.35 -2.03 0.97
C ARG A 65 -2.43 -2.88 -0.29
N LEU A 66 -1.61 -2.59 -1.28
CA LEU A 66 -1.61 -3.29 -2.55
C LEU A 66 -0.32 -4.12 -2.73
N PRO A 67 -0.37 -5.29 -3.38
CA PRO A 67 0.84 -6.01 -3.74
C PRO A 67 1.64 -5.18 -4.77
N VAL A 68 2.97 -5.13 -4.64
CA VAL A 68 3.85 -4.39 -5.57
C VAL A 68 3.82 -5.00 -6.97
N ARG A 69 3.62 -6.32 -7.08
CA ARG A 69 3.31 -6.98 -8.34
C ARG A 69 1.81 -6.99 -8.53
N GLY A 70 1.34 -6.12 -9.43
CA GLY A 70 -0.08 -6.06 -9.79
C GLY A 70 -0.55 -7.40 -10.33
N VAL A 71 -1.66 -7.90 -9.81
CA VAL A 71 -2.42 -8.94 -10.49
C VAL A 71 -3.05 -8.25 -11.70
N SER A 72 -2.58 -8.56 -12.91
CA SER A 72 -3.20 -8.05 -14.12
C SER A 72 -4.55 -8.74 -14.25
N HIS A 73 -5.64 -8.00 -14.10
CA HIS A 73 -6.96 -8.48 -14.49
C HIS A 73 -7.14 -8.08 -15.96
N ALA A 74 -7.11 -9.10 -16.83
CA ALA A 74 -7.44 -8.97 -18.25
C ALA A 74 -8.94 -8.76 -18.43
#